data_AF-A0AAX3SDY0-F1
#
_entry.id   AF-A0AAX3SDY0-F1
#
_cell.length_a   1.000
_cell.length_b   1.000
_cell.length_c   1.000
_cell.angle_alpha   90.00
_cell.angle_beta   90.00
_cell.angle_gamma   90.00
#
_symmetry.space_group_name_H-M   'P 1'
#
loop_
_entity.id
_entity.type
_entity.pdbx_description
1 polymer ?
#
loop_
_entity_poly.entity_id
_entity_poly.type
_entity_poly.pdbx_seq_one_letter_code
_entity_poly.pdbx_strand_id
1 'polypeptide(L)'
;MKAFTGMIVVTTALLAGCGGTSEPPIVGQMSERSICQTAGYLVRQKMGDNFSTARVDCSVQKEGLSDVLIESSYITPTDITLRYTAKGSVRGDTLHLGAIKVHGVDDDFIPFRNFGF
;
A
#
# COMPACT_ATOMS: atom_id res chain seq x y z
N MET A 1 -34.64 -50.02 -35.27
CA MET A 1 -34.35 -49.36 -33.99
C MET A 1 -33.39 -48.21 -34.29
N LYS A 2 -33.83 -46.96 -34.05
CA LYS A 2 -33.07 -45.74 -34.37
C LYS A 2 -32.12 -45.43 -33.21
N ALA A 3 -30.81 -45.45 -33.45
CA ALA A 3 -29.83 -44.96 -32.49
C ALA A 3 -29.52 -43.50 -32.81
N PHE A 4 -29.83 -42.62 -31.87
CA PHE A 4 -29.53 -41.19 -31.89
C PHE A 4 -28.04 -40.99 -31.60
N THR A 5 -27.29 -40.52 -32.60
CA THR A 5 -25.90 -40.10 -32.42
C THR A 5 -25.91 -38.70 -31.81
N GLY A 6 -25.63 -38.62 -30.50
CA GLY A 6 -25.58 -37.39 -29.73
C GLY A 6 -24.42 -36.49 -30.16
N MET A 7 -24.76 -35.24 -30.43
CA MET A 7 -23.86 -34.12 -30.74
C MET A 7 -23.13 -33.69 -29.46
N ILE A 8 -21.82 -33.94 -29.37
CA ILE A 8 -20.98 -33.39 -28.30
C ILE A 8 -20.72 -31.92 -28.65
N VAL A 9 -21.43 -31.03 -27.95
CA VAL A 9 -21.11 -29.60 -27.94
C VAL A 9 -19.86 -29.42 -27.08
N VAL A 10 -18.73 -29.18 -27.74
CA VAL A 10 -17.51 -28.73 -27.07
C VAL A 10 -17.73 -27.25 -26.72
N THR A 11 -18.24 -26.99 -25.52
CA THR A 11 -18.19 -25.66 -24.92
C THR A 11 -16.73 -25.33 -24.66
N THR A 12 -16.15 -24.49 -25.51
CA THR A 12 -14.92 -23.77 -25.24
C THR A 12 -15.12 -22.94 -23.98
N ALA A 13 -14.66 -23.48 -22.85
CA ALA A 13 -14.46 -22.73 -21.63
C ALA A 13 -13.36 -21.70 -21.91
N LEU A 14 -13.76 -20.52 -22.40
CA LEU A 14 -13.00 -19.30 -22.23
C LEU A 14 -12.94 -19.05 -20.73
N LEU A 15 -11.94 -19.65 -20.08
CA LEU A 15 -11.38 -19.13 -18.84
C LEU A 15 -10.88 -17.73 -19.21
N ALA A 16 -11.78 -16.76 -19.09
CA ALA A 16 -11.43 -15.37 -18.88
C ALA A 16 -10.57 -15.38 -17.61
N GLY A 17 -9.27 -15.58 -17.81
CA GLY A 17 -8.28 -15.32 -16.78
C GLY A 17 -8.54 -13.88 -16.36
N CYS A 18 -8.95 -13.71 -15.10
CA CYS A 18 -8.88 -12.44 -14.42
C CYS A 18 -7.42 -12.01 -14.48
N GLY A 19 -7.06 -11.33 -15.58
CA GLY A 19 -5.82 -10.59 -15.73
C GLY A 19 -5.94 -9.43 -14.77
N GLY A 20 -5.76 -9.72 -13.47
CA GLY A 20 -5.37 -8.71 -12.51
C GLY A 20 -4.09 -8.15 -13.07
N THR A 21 -4.16 -6.94 -13.60
CA THR A 21 -2.99 -6.13 -13.93
C THR A 21 -2.25 -5.95 -12.63
N SER A 22 -1.34 -6.88 -12.35
CA SER A 22 -0.47 -6.84 -11.20
C SER A 22 0.39 -5.60 -11.42
N GLU A 23 0.11 -4.57 -10.64
CA GLU A 23 0.88 -3.34 -10.63
C GLU A 23 2.36 -3.73 -10.45
N PRO A 24 3.26 -3.27 -11.33
CA PRO A 24 4.65 -3.68 -11.28
C PRO A 24 5.27 -3.26 -9.95
N PRO A 25 6.16 -4.08 -9.36
CA PRO A 25 6.86 -3.70 -8.16
C PRO A 25 7.76 -2.50 -8.44
N ILE A 26 7.78 -1.52 -7.53
CA ILE A 26 8.65 -0.34 -7.63
C ILE A 26 10.00 -0.58 -6.93
N VAL A 27 9.96 -1.34 -5.82
CA VAL A 27 11.13 -1.70 -5.01
C VAL A 27 10.90 -3.08 -4.41
N GLY A 28 11.90 -3.97 -4.49
CA GLY A 28 11.77 -5.35 -4.03
C GLY A 28 10.65 -6.08 -4.78
N GLN A 29 9.73 -6.69 -4.03
CA GLN A 29 8.52 -7.32 -4.56
C GLN A 29 7.24 -6.50 -4.29
N MET A 30 7.38 -5.27 -3.79
CA MET A 30 6.23 -4.43 -3.45
C MET A 30 5.91 -3.42 -4.54
N SER A 31 4.62 -3.33 -4.88
CA SER A 31 4.08 -2.24 -5.70
C SER A 31 3.89 -0.97 -4.87
N GLU A 32 3.66 0.17 -5.53
CA GLU A 32 3.36 1.43 -4.87
C GLU A 32 2.12 1.29 -3.98
N ARG A 33 1.05 0.69 -4.51
CA ARG A 33 -0.17 0.39 -3.76
C ARG A 33 0.11 -0.45 -2.51
N SER A 34 0.90 -1.51 -2.62
CA SER A 34 1.26 -2.34 -1.46
C SER A 34 2.02 -1.55 -0.41
N ILE A 35 2.98 -0.72 -0.82
CA ILE A 35 3.74 0.14 0.10
C ILE A 35 2.82 1.14 0.79
N CYS A 36 1.94 1.81 0.04
CA CYS A 36 0.97 2.76 0.59
C CYS A 36 0.01 2.12 1.61
N GLN A 37 -0.52 0.95 1.29
CA GLN A 37 -1.41 0.21 2.20
C GLN A 37 -0.68 -0.21 3.49
N THR A 38 0.54 -0.75 3.37
CA THR A 38 1.34 -1.16 4.51
C THR A 38 1.79 0.04 5.34
N ALA A 39 2.23 1.14 4.71
CA ALA A 39 2.62 2.36 5.41
C ALA A 39 1.46 2.96 6.20
N GLY A 40 0.28 3.09 5.57
CA GLY A 40 -0.92 3.55 6.25
C GLY A 40 -1.31 2.65 7.43
N TYR A 41 -1.19 1.34 7.28
CA TYR A 41 -1.42 0.40 8.38
C TYR A 41 -0.46 0.60 9.55
N LEU A 42 0.85 0.69 9.29
CA LEU A 42 1.86 0.92 10.33
C LEU A 42 1.65 2.26 11.04
N VAL A 43 1.29 3.31 10.30
CA VAL A 43 0.98 4.63 10.84
C VAL A 43 -0.25 4.58 11.76
N ARG A 44 -1.33 3.90 11.35
CA ARG A 44 -2.51 3.71 12.22
C ARG A 44 -2.20 2.91 13.47
N GLN A 45 -1.37 1.86 13.39
CA GLN A 45 -0.92 1.13 14.58
C GLN A 45 -0.21 2.03 15.60
N LYS A 46 0.50 3.06 15.14
CA LYS A 46 1.21 4.01 16.02
C LYS A 46 0.31 5.08 16.62
N MET A 47 -0.70 5.54 15.90
CA MET A 47 -1.58 6.63 16.35
C MET A 47 -2.85 6.15 17.08
N GLY A 48 -3.26 4.90 16.85
CA GLY A 48 -4.49 4.33 17.39
C GLY A 48 -5.70 4.45 16.46
N ASP A 49 -6.79 3.79 16.84
CA ASP A 49 -7.95 3.53 15.97
C ASP A 49 -8.78 4.78 15.61
N ASN A 50 -8.58 5.89 16.32
CA ASN A 50 -9.30 7.14 16.08
C ASN A 50 -8.74 7.95 14.89
N PHE A 51 -7.68 7.46 14.26
CA PHE A 51 -7.07 8.08 13.09
C PHE A 51 -7.40 7.31 11.82
N SER A 52 -7.80 8.03 10.79
CA SER A 52 -8.11 7.45 9.49
C SER A 52 -7.01 7.75 8.47
N THR A 53 -6.66 6.77 7.65
CA THR A 53 -5.92 7.01 6.41
C THR A 53 -6.77 6.58 5.21
N ALA A 54 -8.08 6.52 5.37
CA ALA A 54 -8.98 6.23 4.26
C ALA A 54 -9.09 7.47 3.37
N ARG A 55 -9.04 7.27 2.05
CA ARG A 55 -9.24 8.32 1.03
C ARG A 55 -8.20 9.46 1.07
N VAL A 56 -7.03 9.20 1.63
CA VAL A 56 -5.87 10.09 1.53
C VAL A 56 -4.97 9.63 0.41
N ASP A 57 -4.43 10.57 -0.34
CA ASP A 57 -3.46 10.25 -1.38
C ASP A 57 -2.18 9.70 -0.73
N CYS A 58 -1.55 8.77 -1.43
CA CYS A 58 -0.25 8.25 -1.08
C CYS A 58 0.56 8.14 -2.36
N SER A 59 1.80 8.62 -2.30
CA SER A 59 2.78 8.48 -3.36
C SER A 59 4.05 7.84 -2.79
N VAL A 60 4.74 7.06 -3.62
CA VAL A 60 5.99 6.44 -3.24
C VAL A 60 7.07 6.77 -4.26
N GLN A 61 8.15 7.37 -3.77
CA GLN A 61 9.35 7.63 -4.53
C GLN A 61 10.43 6.63 -4.14
N LYS A 62 11.08 6.02 -5.13
CA LYS A 62 12.27 5.19 -4.92
C LYS A 62 13.50 6.08 -4.78
N GLU A 63 14.21 5.96 -3.67
CA GLU A 63 15.44 6.73 -3.37
C GLU A 63 16.71 5.88 -3.52
N GLY A 64 16.58 4.55 -3.53
CA GLY A 64 17.72 3.63 -3.64
C GLY A 64 17.30 2.25 -4.14
N LEU A 65 18.19 1.25 -3.99
CA LEU A 65 17.88 -0.12 -4.39
C LEU A 65 16.74 -0.72 -3.57
N SER A 66 16.70 -0.40 -2.27
CA SER A 66 15.68 -0.85 -1.31
C SER A 66 14.91 0.29 -0.67
N ASP A 67 15.33 1.54 -0.89
CA ASP A 67 14.87 2.65 -0.06
C ASP A 67 13.76 3.44 -0.75
N VAL A 68 12.77 3.83 0.05
CA VAL A 68 11.58 4.54 -0.40
C VAL A 68 11.30 5.75 0.46
N LEU A 69 10.84 6.81 -0.19
CA LEU A 69 10.22 7.97 0.43
C LEU A 69 8.71 7.88 0.16
N ILE A 70 7.92 7.93 1.21
CA ILE A 70 6.46 7.78 1.16
C ILE A 70 5.85 9.10 1.59
N GLU A 71 5.06 9.72 0.75
CA GLU A 71 4.28 10.91 1.11
C GLU A 71 2.81 10.53 1.19
N SER A 72 2.17 10.87 2.30
CA SER A 72 0.74 10.62 2.46
C SER A 72 0.17 11.55 3.54
N SER A 73 -1.05 11.25 3.99
CA SER A 73 -1.73 11.99 5.06
C SER A 73 -2.47 11.05 6.00
N TYR A 74 -2.93 11.58 7.11
CA TYR A 74 -3.94 10.95 7.95
C TYR A 74 -4.92 12.00 8.46
N ILE A 75 -6.13 11.56 8.78
CA ILE A 75 -7.21 12.37 9.31
C ILE A 75 -7.28 12.11 10.82
N THR A 76 -7.16 13.18 11.60
CA THR A 76 -7.25 13.17 13.06
C THR A 76 -8.69 12.99 13.54
N PRO A 77 -8.93 12.68 14.83
CA PRO A 77 -10.29 12.58 15.39
C PRO A 77 -11.10 13.89 15.32
N THR A 78 -10.43 15.02 15.08
CA THR A 78 -11.04 16.35 14.92
C THR A 78 -11.17 16.75 13.45
N ASP A 79 -11.16 15.78 12.52
CA ASP A 79 -11.30 15.96 11.07
C ASP A 79 -10.23 16.87 10.42
N ILE A 80 -9.06 17.00 11.06
CA ILE A 80 -7.90 17.70 10.50
C ILE A 80 -7.06 16.68 9.73
N THR A 81 -6.75 16.99 8.46
CA THR A 81 -5.82 16.22 7.64
C THR A 81 -4.39 16.70 7.87
N LEU A 82 -3.54 15.81 8.39
CA LEU A 82 -2.11 16.06 8.57
C LEU A 82 -1.31 15.29 7.53
N ARG A 83 -0.46 16.02 6.80
CA ARG A 83 0.45 15.45 5.81
C ARG A 83 1.70 14.92 6.51
N TYR A 84 2.24 13.81 6.03
CA TYR A 84 3.52 13.31 6.50
C TYR A 84 4.39 12.82 5.35
N THR A 85 5.70 12.80 5.59
CA THR A 85 6.67 12.09 4.77
C THR A 85 7.34 11.03 5.64
N ALA A 86 7.41 9.79 5.16
CA ALA A 86 8.07 8.68 5.83
C ALA A 86 9.22 8.13 4.98
N LYS A 87 10.32 7.77 5.64
CA LYS A 87 11.45 7.06 5.04
C LYS A 87 11.36 5.59 5.41
N GLY A 88 11.44 4.72 4.42
CA GLY A 88 11.41 3.29 4.62
C GLY A 88 12.38 2.52 3.74
N SER A 89 12.54 1.24 4.06
CA SER A 89 13.29 0.28 3.26
C SER A 89 12.44 -0.96 3.02
N VAL A 90 12.42 -1.46 1.79
CA VAL A 90 11.75 -2.70 1.40
C VAL A 90 12.78 -3.82 1.32
N ARG A 91 12.50 -4.92 2.03
CA ARG A 91 13.30 -6.16 1.99
C ARG A 91 12.39 -7.32 1.62
N GLY A 92 12.51 -7.82 0.39
CA GLY A 92 11.57 -8.78 -0.17
C GLY A 92 10.18 -8.16 -0.35
N ASP A 93 9.22 -8.63 0.41
CA ASP A 93 7.82 -8.18 0.49
C ASP A 93 7.51 -7.33 1.73
N THR A 94 8.53 -7.05 2.55
CA THR A 94 8.36 -6.40 3.84
C THR A 94 8.83 -4.94 3.79
N LEU A 95 7.96 -4.02 4.20
CA LEU A 95 8.27 -2.60 4.39
C LEU A 95 8.69 -2.35 5.85
N HIS A 96 9.83 -1.69 6.03
CA HIS A 96 10.27 -1.16 7.32
C HIS A 96 10.31 0.37 7.28
N LEU A 97 9.54 1.03 8.12
CA LEU A 97 9.62 2.49 8.30
C LEU A 97 10.71 2.83 9.32
N GLY A 98 11.68 3.66 8.90
CA GLY A 98 12.79 4.09 9.74
C GLY A 98 12.55 5.45 10.40
N ALA A 99 11.98 6.39 9.65
CA ALA A 99 11.74 7.74 10.13
C ALA A 99 10.46 8.33 9.51
N ILE A 100 9.87 9.31 10.19
CA ILE A 100 8.68 10.02 9.75
C ILE A 100 8.77 11.49 10.16
N LYS A 101 8.18 12.36 9.36
CA LYS A 101 8.00 13.79 9.63
C LYS A 101 6.55 14.14 9.34
N VAL A 102 5.83 14.64 10.33
CA VAL A 102 4.50 15.24 10.16
C VAL A 102 4.67 16.72 9.85
N HIS A 103 4.24 17.13 8.66
CA HIS A 103 4.42 18.50 8.19
C HIS A 103 3.63 19.48 9.04
N GLY A 104 4.32 20.52 9.53
CA GLY A 104 3.73 21.54 10.40
C GLY A 104 3.63 21.15 11.88
N VAL A 105 4.07 19.93 12.24
CA VAL A 105 4.13 19.45 13.64
C VAL A 105 5.57 19.19 14.04
N ASP A 106 6.32 18.46 13.20
CA ASP A 106 7.70 18.11 13.44
C ASP A 106 8.66 19.04 12.67
N ASP A 107 9.68 19.54 13.36
CA ASP A 107 10.76 20.33 12.73
C ASP A 107 11.59 19.45 11.78
N ASP A 108 11.89 18.22 12.20
CA ASP A 108 12.74 17.26 11.51
C ASP A 108 12.13 15.85 11.47
N PHE A 109 12.76 14.95 10.71
CA PHE A 109 12.42 13.54 10.76
C PHE A 109 12.73 12.95 12.14
N ILE A 110 11.73 12.34 12.75
CA ILE A 110 11.87 11.56 13.98
C ILE A 110 11.96 10.06 13.67
N PRO A 111 12.63 9.25 14.51
CA PRO A 111 12.61 7.80 14.37
C PRO A 111 11.17 7.26 14.42
N PHE A 112 10.76 6.42 13.48
CA PHE A 112 9.38 5.91 13.41
C PHE A 112 8.96 5.13 14.67
N ARG A 113 9.92 4.51 15.38
CA ARG A 113 9.66 3.87 16.67
C ARG A 113 9.14 4.85 17.74
N ASN A 114 9.50 6.13 17.65
CA ASN A 114 9.10 7.21 18.54
C ASN A 114 7.84 7.94 18.04
N PHE A 115 7.33 7.58 16.86
CA PHE A 115 6.09 8.15 16.34
C PHE A 115 4.87 7.49 17.00
N GLY A 116 3.86 8.30 17.28
CA GLY A 116 2.67 7.94 18.05
C GLY A 116 2.44 8.91 19.21
N PHE A 117 1.26 8.82 19.83
CA PHE A 117 0.89 9.56 21.03
C PHE A 117 0.89 8.65 22.26
#